data_AF-A0A7Y9IA25-F1
#
_entry.id   AF-A0A7Y9IA25-F1
#
_cell.length_a   1.000
_cell.length_b   1.000
_cell.length_c   1.000
_cell.angle_alpha   90.00
_cell.angle_beta   90.00
_cell.angle_gamma   90.00
#
_symmetry.space_group_name_H-M   'P 1'
#
loop_
_entity.id
_entity.type
_entity.pdbx_description
1 polymer ?
#
loop_
_entity_poly.entity_id
_entity_poly.type
_entity_poly.pdbx_seq_one_letter_code
_entity_poly.pdbx_strand_id
1 'polypeptide(L)' 'MPLDTTQLAARAGISLSSTSEHGAILRDCGLVTSYRDGRHMIHSLTPLGRHVLTGNHRWSPAASRAPETHLP' A
#
# COMPACT_ATOMS: atom_id res chain seq x y z
N MET A 1 -1.42 -3.21 -14.60
CA MET A 1 -2.84 -2.97 -14.32
C MET A 1 -2.92 -1.85 -13.32
N PRO A 2 -3.37 -0.66 -13.71
CA PRO A 2 -3.35 0.49 -12.84
C PRO A 2 -4.69 0.56 -12.07
N LEU A 3 -4.66 0.93 -10.78
CA LEU A 3 -5.81 0.87 -9.88
C LEU A 3 -6.21 2.27 -9.42
N ASP A 4 -7.51 2.53 -9.29
CA ASP A 4 -7.99 3.75 -8.67
C ASP A 4 -7.98 3.67 -7.13
N THR A 5 -8.13 4.81 -6.46
CA THR A 5 -8.06 4.90 -4.98
C THR A 5 -9.15 4.07 -4.29
N THR A 6 -10.33 3.95 -4.91
CA THR A 6 -11.46 3.20 -4.36
C THR A 6 -11.21 1.69 -4.44
N GLN A 7 -10.71 1.21 -5.57
CA GLN A 7 -10.27 -0.18 -5.74
C GLN A 7 -9.10 -0.51 -4.82
N LEU A 8 -8.19 0.44 -4.62
CA LEU A 8 -7.07 0.29 -3.68
C LEU A 8 -7.57 0.15 -2.24
N ALA A 9 -8.53 0.99 -1.82
CA ALA A 9 -9.14 0.92 -0.49
C ALA A 9 -9.84 -0.42 -0.24
N ALA A 10 -10.64 -0.88 -1.22
CA ALA A 10 -11.34 -2.16 -1.14
C ALA A 10 -10.38 -3.36 -1.03
N ARG A 11 -9.25 -3.35 -1.74
CA ARG A 11 -8.24 -4.42 -1.68
C ARG A 11 -7.40 -4.39 -0.41
N ALA A 12 -7.16 -3.21 0.14
CA ALA A 12 -6.39 -3.04 1.37
C ALA A 12 -7.26 -3.20 2.65
N GLY A 13 -8.60 -3.19 2.53
CA GLY A 13 -9.52 -3.31 3.66
C GLY A 13 -9.52 -2.08 4.58
N ILE A 14 -9.13 -0.91 4.06
CA ILE A 14 -9.04 0.35 4.82
C ILE A 14 -9.94 1.42 4.22
N SER A 15 -10.19 2.48 4.97
CA SER A 15 -11.03 3.60 4.52
C SER A 15 -10.43 4.32 3.31
N LEU A 16 -11.27 5.03 2.55
CA LEU A 16 -10.82 5.85 1.42
C LEU A 16 -9.91 7.00 1.85
N SER A 17 -10.15 7.60 3.01
CA SER A 17 -9.31 8.66 3.57
C SER A 17 -7.93 8.11 3.93
N SER A 18 -7.85 6.99 4.67
CA SER A 18 -6.58 6.33 5.00
C SER A 18 -5.84 5.86 3.74
N THR A 19 -6.56 5.39 2.72
CA THR A 19 -5.95 5.03 1.42
C THR A 19 -5.35 6.25 0.71
N SER A 20 -6.07 7.37 0.74
CA SER A 20 -5.61 8.62 0.12
C SER A 20 -4.40 9.19 0.85
N GLU A 21 -4.40 9.13 2.19
CA GLU A 21 -3.29 9.53 3.04
C GLU A 21 -2.05 8.66 2.79
N HIS A 22 -2.17 7.34 2.86
CA HIS A 22 -1.07 6.41 2.54
C HIS A 22 -0.58 6.58 1.10
N GLY A 23 -1.50 6.79 0.14
CA GLY A 23 -1.17 7.05 -1.25
C GLY A 23 -0.42 8.37 -1.46
N ALA A 24 -0.69 9.39 -0.63
CA ALA A 24 0.05 10.65 -0.65
C ALA A 24 1.47 10.47 -0.10
N ILE A 25 1.64 9.76 1.02
CA ILE A 25 2.97 9.45 1.59
C ILE A 25 3.82 8.66 0.60
N LEU A 26 3.26 7.61 -0.02
CA LEU A 26 3.98 6.82 -1.03
C LEU A 26 4.34 7.62 -2.28
N ARG A 27 3.54 8.63 -2.64
CA ARG A 27 3.83 9.54 -3.73
C ARG A 27 4.95 10.51 -3.39
N ASP A 28 4.92 11.05 -2.17
CA ASP A 28 5.95 11.95 -1.65
C ASP A 28 7.31 11.24 -1.55
N CYS A 29 7.31 9.97 -1.16
CA CYS A 29 8.50 9.11 -1.20
C CYS A 29 8.92 8.67 -2.62
N GLY A 30 8.20 9.07 -3.67
CA GLY A 30 8.50 8.68 -5.05
C GLY A 30 8.28 7.20 -5.37
N LEU A 31 7.54 6.46 -4.54
CA LEU A 31 7.27 5.02 -4.71
C LEU A 31 6.05 4.76 -5.60
N VAL A 32 5.09 5.68 -5.60
CA VAL A 32 3.87 5.62 -6.42
C VAL A 32 3.71 6.92 -7.20
N THR A 33 3.29 6.82 -8.46
CA THR A 33 2.81 7.96 -9.24
C THR A 33 1.32 7.87 -9.45
N SER A 34 0.67 9.00 -9.70
CA SER A 34 -0.77 9.06 -9.92
C SER A 34 -1.06 9.98 -11.10
N TYR A 35 -1.86 9.51 -12.05
CA TYR A 35 -2.31 10.32 -13.18
C TYR A 35 -3.84 10.29 -13.25
N ARG A 36 -4.44 11.35 -13.77
CA ARG A 36 -5.89 11.38 -14.00
C ARG A 36 -6.18 10.84 -15.40
N ASP A 37 -7.09 9.88 -15.46
CA ASP A 37 -7.68 9.37 -16.68
C ASP A 37 -9.19 9.65 -16.63
N GLY A 38 -9.61 10.73 -17.31
CA GLY A 38 -10.97 11.25 -17.23
C GLY A 38 -11.39 11.60 -15.79
N ARG A 39 -12.36 10.85 -15.25
CA ARG A 39 -12.86 11.00 -13.86
C ARG A 39 -12.11 10.14 -12.85
N HIS A 40 -11.22 9.25 -13.28
CA HIS A 40 -10.55 8.31 -12.40
C HIS A 40 -9.12 8.76 -12.11
N MET A 41 -8.76 8.77 -10.82
CA MET A 41 -7.37 8.91 -10.40
C MET A 41 -6.74 7.53 -10.44
N ILE A 42 -5.72 7.36 -11.27
CA ILE A 42 -5.07 6.08 -11.51
C ILE A 42 -3.71 6.07 -10.83
N HIS A 43 -3.46 5.05 -10.00
CA HIS A 43 -2.20 4.86 -9.29
C HIS A 43 -1.35 3.78 -9.96
N SER A 44 -0.05 4.06 -10.10
CA SER A 44 0.95 3.11 -10.60
C SER A 44 2.24 3.18 -9.79
N LEU A 45 2.91 2.03 -9.62
CA LEU A 45 4.23 1.99 -8.98
C LEU A 45 5.29 2.62 -9.88
N THR A 46 6.19 3.39 -9.29
CA THR A 46 7.41 3.86 -9.97
C THR A 46 8.43 2.72 -10.08
N PRO A 47 9.48 2.85 -10.92
CA PRO A 47 10.58 1.88 -10.94
C PRO A 47 11.25 1.69 -9.56
N LEU A 48 11.34 2.75 -8.76
CA LEU A 48 11.84 2.69 -7.38
C LEU A 48 10.89 1.89 -6.47
N GLY A 49 9.59 2.18 -6.53
CA GLY A 49 8.57 1.45 -5.77
C GLY A 49 8.55 -0.04 -6.09
N ARG A 50 8.76 -0.40 -7.37
CA ARG A 50 8.90 -1.80 -7.79
C ARG A 50 10.11 -2.47 -7.14
N HIS A 51 11.27 -1.81 -7.13
CA HIS A 51 12.47 -2.35 -6.48
C HIS A 51 12.28 -2.57 -4.97
N VAL A 52 11.66 -1.60 -4.27
CA VAL A 52 11.36 -1.72 -2.83
C VAL A 52 10.40 -2.89 -2.57
N LEU A 53 9.35 -3.04 -3.38
CA LEU A 53 8.40 -4.15 -3.25
C LEU A 53 9.09 -5.50 -3.43
N THR A 54 10.00 -5.63 -4.39
CA THR A 54 10.77 -6.87 -4.61
C THR A 54 11.84 -7.10 -3.53
N GLY A 55 12.39 -6.02 -2.96
CA GLY A 55 13.45 -6.07 -1.94
C GLY A 55 12.96 -6.28 -0.51
N ASN A 56 11.67 -6.07 -0.22
CA ASN A 56 11.11 -6.06 1.13
C ASN A 56 10.23 -7.28 1.49
N HIS A 57 10.43 -8.43 0.84
CA HIS A 57 9.61 -9.63 1.08
C HIS A 57 9.83 -10.33 2.44
N ARG A 58 10.61 -9.75 3.37
CA ARG A 58 10.90 -10.35 4.69
C ARG A 58 9.89 -10.00 5.79
N TRP A 59 8.86 -9.21 5.50
CA TRP A 59 7.80 -8.96 6.47
C TRP A 59 6.85 -10.16 6.54
N SER A 60 7.08 -11.07 7.50
CA SER A 60 6.13 -12.13 7.86
C SER A 60 5.31 -11.68 9.08
N PRO A 61 4.00 -11.39 8.93
CA PRO A 61 3.15 -11.07 10.08
C PRO A 61 3.01 -12.25 11.06
N ALA A 62 3.39 -13.47 10.64
CA ALA A 62 3.46 -14.65 11.51
C ALA A 62 4.64 -14.60 12.50
N ALA A 63 5.70 -13.81 12.23
CA ALA A 63 6.81 -13.61 13.17
C ALA A 63 6.43 -12.72 14.36
N SER A 64 5.36 -11.92 14.23
CA SER A 64 4.86 -10.99 15.24
C SER A 64 3.74 -11.55 16.12
N ARG A 65 3.20 -12.74 15.83
CA ARG A 65 2.33 -13.49 16.76
C ARG A 65 3.17 -14.52 17.52
N ALA A 66 4.08 -14.06 18.37
CA ALA A 66 4.45 -14.88 19.51
C ALA A 66 3.15 -15.07 20.34
N PRO A 67 2.74 -16.30 20.68
CA PRO A 67 1.67 -16.48 21.64
C PRO A 67 2.15 -15.86 22.95
N GLU A 68 1.47 -14.80 23.38
CA GLU A 68 1.53 -14.34 24.76
C GLU A 68 1.05 -15.51 25.61
N THR A 69 1.98 -16.33 26.07
CA THR A 69 1.71 -17.39 27.03
C THR A 69 1.30 -16.72 28.32
N HIS A 70 0.01 -16.42 28.44
CA HIS A 70 -0.62 -16.10 29.70
C HIS A 70 -0.63 -17.39 30.54
N LEU A 71 0.46 -17.64 31.25
CA LEU A 71 0.55 -18.68 32.28
C LEU A 71 0.12 -18.04 33.62
N PRO A 72 -0.90 -18.58 34.31
CA PRO A 72 -1.06 -18.34 35.74
C PRO A 72 0.00 -19.08 36.57
#